data_AF-Q7XJ73-F1
#
_entry.id   AF-Q7XJ73-F1
#
_cell.length_a   1.000
_cell.length_b   1.000
_cell.length_c   1.000
_cell.angle_alpha   90.00
_cell.angle_beta   90.00
_cell.angle_gamma   90.00
#
_symmetry.space_group_name_H-M   'P 1'
#
loop_
_entity.id
_entity.type
_entity.pdbx_description
1 polymer ?
#
loop_
_entity_poly.entity_id
_entity_poly.type
_entity_poly.pdbx_seq_one_letter_code
_entity_poly.pdbx_strand_id
1 'polypeptide(L)'
;LARILYNDTRVKGQFELMAWVCVSDEFDIFKISQTIYRSVVKESKQFTDTNQLQIALKEKLEGKRFLVVLDDVWNENYDDWE
;
A
#
# COMPACT_ATOMS: atom_id res chain seq x y z
N LEU A 1 11.46 13.00 3.04
CA LEU A 1 11.94 12.33 4.29
C LEU A 1 11.62 10.83 4.31
N ALA A 2 10.38 10.42 3.99
CA ALA A 2 9.98 9.01 3.94
C ALA A 2 10.92 8.11 3.09
N ARG A 3 11.48 8.65 2.00
CA ARG A 3 12.40 7.92 1.09
C ARG A 3 13.71 7.51 1.76
N ILE A 4 14.17 8.27 2.74
CA ILE A 4 15.41 7.97 3.48
C ILE A 4 15.13 6.82 4.44
N LEU A 5 14.03 6.90 5.20
CA LEU A 5 13.63 5.84 6.14
C LEU A 5 13.30 4.52 5.44
N TYR A 6 12.55 4.57 4.33
CA TYR A 6 12.23 3.37 3.56
C TYR A 6 13.48 2.68 2.98
N ASN A 7 14.54 3.44 2.70
CA ASN A 7 15.79 2.90 2.15
C ASN A 7 16.82 2.49 3.21
N ASP A 8 16.61 2.84 4.47
CA ASP A 8 17.50 2.48 5.58
C ASP A 8 17.52 0.96 5.77
N THR A 9 18.71 0.37 5.80
CA THR A 9 18.90 -1.08 5.92
C THR A 9 18.40 -1.63 7.25
N ARG A 10 18.44 -0.83 8.32
CA ARG A 10 17.90 -1.21 9.63
C ARG A 10 16.39 -1.28 9.59
N VAL A 11 15.75 -0.36 8.86
CA VAL A 11 14.29 -0.37 8.65
C VAL A 11 13.91 -1.58 7.81
N LYS A 12 14.60 -1.81 6.67
CA LYS A 12 14.34 -2.98 5.80
C LYS A 12 14.48 -4.32 6.52
N GLY A 13 15.39 -4.42 7.49
CA GLY A 13 15.57 -5.65 8.29
C GLY A 13 14.48 -5.91 9.34
N GLN A 14 13.60 -4.95 9.62
CA GLN A 14 12.54 -5.07 10.63
C GLN A 14 11.17 -5.41 10.06
N PHE A 15 10.98 -5.22 8.75
CA PHE A 15 9.70 -5.43 8.07
C PHE A 15 9.82 -6.55 7.06
N GLU A 16 8.89 -7.50 7.11
CA GLU A 16 8.81 -8.63 6.18
C GLU A 16 8.24 -8.20 4.83
N LEU A 17 7.33 -7.22 4.86
CA LEU A 17 6.64 -6.70 3.70
C LEU A 17 6.81 -5.19 3.63
N MET A 18 7.18 -4.68 2.47
CA MET A 18 7.35 -3.25 2.23
C MET A 18 6.73 -2.85 0.91
N ALA A 19 5.98 -1.76 0.90
CA ALA A 19 5.41 -1.16 -0.30
C ALA A 19 5.58 0.35 -0.28
N TRP A 20 5.82 0.91 -1.47
CA TRP A 20 5.79 2.35 -1.73
C TRP A 20 4.79 2.60 -2.84
N VAL A 21 3.78 3.42 -2.58
CA VAL A 21 2.76 3.78 -3.55
C VAL A 21 2.79 5.29 -3.71
N CYS A 22 2.96 5.74 -4.96
CA CYS A 22 2.82 7.15 -5.33
C CYS A 22 1.36 7.37 -5.78
N VAL A 23 0.67 8.32 -5.16
CA VAL A 23 -0.71 8.67 -5.48
C VAL A 23 -0.68 9.99 -6.25
N SER A 24 -0.53 9.97 -7.58
CA SER A 24 -0.24 11.19 -8.34
C SER A 24 -1.44 12.11 -8.58
N ASP A 25 -2.65 11.58 -8.87
CA ASP A 25 -3.75 12.42 -9.38
C ASP A 25 -5.17 12.02 -8.93
N GLU A 26 -5.44 10.74 -8.60
CA GLU A 26 -6.75 10.28 -8.11
C GLU A 26 -6.58 9.41 -6.86
N PHE A 27 -7.21 9.82 -5.75
CA PHE A 27 -7.32 8.99 -4.55
C PHE A 27 -8.34 7.86 -4.77
N ASP A 28 -7.94 6.84 -5.53
CA ASP A 28 -8.73 5.65 -5.77
C ASP A 28 -8.28 4.52 -4.82
N ILE A 29 -9.10 4.26 -3.80
CA ILE A 29 -8.85 3.23 -2.78
C ILE A 29 -8.59 1.86 -3.41
N PHE A 30 -9.29 1.52 -4.49
CA PHE A 30 -9.11 0.25 -5.17
C PHE A 30 -7.76 0.20 -5.90
N LYS A 31 -7.39 1.23 -6.67
CA LYS A 31 -6.07 1.29 -7.34
C LYS A 31 -4.93 1.28 -6.34
N ILE A 32 -5.06 2.03 -5.24
CA ILE A 32 -4.06 2.08 -4.16
C ILE A 32 -3.91 0.69 -3.53
N SER A 33 -5.02 0.09 -3.10
CA SER A 33 -5.01 -1.25 -2.48
C SER A 33 -4.43 -2.30 -3.42
N GLN A 34 -4.75 -2.23 -4.71
CA GLN A 34 -4.23 -3.18 -5.70
C GLN A 34 -2.72 -3.00 -5.91
N THR A 35 -2.24 -1.76 -5.89
CA THR A 35 -0.81 -1.44 -5.98
C THR A 35 -0.05 -1.92 -4.74
N ILE A 36 -0.61 -1.73 -3.54
CA ILE A 36 -0.06 -2.28 -2.31
C ILE A 36 0.04 -3.80 -2.41
N TYR A 37 -1.05 -4.47 -2.82
CA TYR A 37 -1.09 -5.94 -2.95
C TYR A 37 0.04 -6.43 -3.86
N ARG A 38 0.16 -5.84 -5.06
CA ARG A 38 1.23 -6.22 -6.00
C ARG A 38 2.61 -5.98 -5.44
N SER A 39 2.81 -4.91 -4.67
CA SER A 39 4.09 -4.57 -4.07
C SER A 39 4.49 -5.51 -2.94
N VAL A 40 3.56 -5.82 -2.02
CA VAL A 40 3.85 -6.68 -0.86
C VAL A 40 3.87 -8.15 -1.22
N VAL A 41 2.93 -8.60 -2.06
CA VAL A 41 2.80 -10.02 -2.42
C VAL A 41 3.74 -10.40 -3.57
N LYS A 42 4.19 -9.43 -4.38
CA LYS A 42 4.98 -9.65 -5.61
C LYS A 42 4.28 -10.58 -6.61
N GLU A 43 2.96 -10.67 -6.51
CA GLU A 43 2.08 -11.45 -7.40
C GLU A 43 1.31 -10.49 -8.31
N SER A 44 1.14 -10.85 -9.59
CA SER A 44 0.39 -10.07 -10.58
C SER A 44 -1.11 -10.38 -10.58
N LYS A 45 -1.67 -10.80 -9.44
CA LYS A 45 -3.10 -11.10 -9.33
C LYS A 45 -3.90 -9.81 -9.56
N GLN A 46 -4.88 -9.90 -10.45
CA GLN A 46 -5.86 -8.84 -10.66
C GLN A 46 -7.12 -9.19 -9.89
N PHE A 47 -7.63 -8.20 -9.17
CA PHE A 47 -8.94 -8.28 -8.52
C PHE A 47 -9.89 -7.45 -9.36
N THR A 48 -11.15 -7.84 -9.38
CA THR A 48 -12.25 -7.07 -10.01
C THR A 48 -13.20 -6.50 -8.96
N ASP A 49 -13.06 -6.94 -7.72
CA ASP A 49 -13.92 -6.57 -6.59
C ASP A 49 -13.06 -6.09 -5.41
N THR A 50 -13.45 -4.96 -4.81
CA THR A 50 -12.72 -4.32 -3.71
C THR A 50 -12.73 -5.19 -2.46
N ASN A 51 -13.83 -5.89 -2.18
CA ASN A 51 -13.92 -6.75 -1.00
C ASN A 51 -12.97 -7.96 -1.12
N GLN A 52 -12.92 -8.61 -2.29
CA GLN A 52 -11.95 -9.69 -2.54
C GLN A 52 -10.49 -9.22 -2.39
N LEU A 53 -10.17 -8.02 -2.88
CA LEU A 53 -8.85 -7.43 -2.74
C LEU A 53 -8.51 -7.16 -1.26
N GLN A 54 -9.44 -6.62 -0.48
CA GLN A 54 -9.25 -6.35 0.94
C GLN A 54 -9.06 -7.64 1.75
N ILE A 55 -9.86 -8.68 1.49
CA ILE A 55 -9.71 -9.99 2.14
C ILE A 55 -8.33 -10.56 1.84
N ALA A 56 -7.92 -10.57 0.56
CA ALA A 56 -6.63 -11.12 0.16
C ALA A 56 -5.45 -10.31 0.73
N LEU A 57 -5.56 -8.97 0.81
CA LEU A 57 -4.59 -8.12 1.49
C LEU A 57 -4.51 -8.48 2.98
N LYS A 58 -5.65 -8.56 3.66
CA LYS A 58 -5.72 -8.90 5.08
C LYS A 58 -5.01 -10.23 5.35
N GLU A 59 -5.36 -11.28 4.62
CA GLU A 59 -4.73 -12.60 4.76
C GLU A 59 -3.21 -12.57 4.52
N LYS A 60 -2.73 -11.76 3.57
CA LYS A 60 -1.30 -11.67 3.24
C LYS A 60 -0.51 -10.85 4.27
N LEU A 61 -1.16 -9.87 4.92
CA LEU A 61 -0.57 -8.99 5.93
C LEU A 61 -0.71 -9.53 7.36
N GLU A 62 -1.69 -10.40 7.60
CA GLU A 62 -1.98 -10.96 8.92
C GLU A 62 -0.75 -11.67 9.50
N GLY A 63 -0.44 -11.35 10.77
CA GLY A 63 0.69 -11.91 11.50
C GLY A 63 2.08 -11.41 11.07
N LYS A 64 2.18 -10.51 10.09
CA LYS A 64 3.46 -10.00 9.57
C LYS A 64 3.70 -8.56 9.97
N ARG A 65 4.97 -8.20 10.13
CA ARG A 65 5.36 -6.80 10.29
C ARG A 65 5.54 -6.17 8.91
N PHE A 66 4.71 -5.19 8.56
CA PHE A 66 4.74 -4.54 7.25
C PHE A 66 4.88 -3.02 7.34
N LEU A 67 5.46 -2.42 6.29
CA LEU A 67 5.58 -0.97 6.12
C LEU A 67 5.01 -0.57 4.76
N VAL A 68 3.99 0.29 4.77
CA VAL A 68 3.44 0.89 3.55
C VAL A 68 3.70 2.39 3.60
N VAL A 69 4.33 2.92 2.56
CA VAL A 69 4.50 4.36 2.36
C VAL A 69 3.56 4.79 1.25
N LEU A 70 2.68 5.73 1.56
CA LEU A 70 1.85 6.44 0.58
C LEU A 70 2.49 7.81 0.37
N ASP A 71 3.03 8.05 -0.81
CA ASP A 71 3.70 9.30 -1.19
C ASP A 71 2.77 10.11 -2.10
N ASP A 72 2.84 11.44 -1.98
CA ASP A 72 2.07 12.41 -2.75
C ASP A 72 0.54 12.34 -2.59
N VAL A 73 0.04 11.89 -1.43
CA VAL A 73 -1.41 11.86 -1.16
C VAL A 73 -1.97 13.28 -1.09
N TRP A 74 -2.60 13.73 -2.17
CA TRP A 74 -3.43 14.92 -2.22
C TRP A 74 -4.88 14.49 -2.47
N ASN A 75 -5.77 14.84 -1.55
CA ASN A 75 -7.20 14.71 -1.79
C ASN A 75 -7.73 16.12 -2.07
N GLU A 76 -8.10 16.41 -3.32
CA GLU A 76 -8.73 17.68 -3.68
C GLU A 76 -10.16 17.78 -3.12
N ASN A 77 -10.74 16.66 -2.70
CA ASN A 77 -12.11 16.56 -2.24
C ASN A 77 -12.17 16.42 -0.72
N TYR A 78 -12.36 17.54 -0.03
CA TYR A 78 -12.66 17.65 1.41
C TYR A 78 -14.03 17.06 1.79
N ASP A 79 -14.60 16.11 1.05
CA ASP A 79 -15.80 15.37 1.47
C ASP A 79 -15.53 13.87 1.59
N ASP A 80 -14.43 13.35 1.04
CA ASP A 80 -14.06 11.92 1.09
C ASP A 80 -13.27 11.53 2.36
N TRP A 81 -13.20 12.41 3.36
CA TRP A 81 -12.52 12.22 4.66
C TRP A 81 -13.48 12.09 5.85
N GLU A 82 -14.80 12.13 5.62
CA GLU A 82 -15.84 11.80 6.62
C GLU A 82 -16.11 10.28 6.71
#